data_AF-A0A952UYU9-F1
#
_entry.id   AF-A0A952UYU9-F1
#
_cell.length_a   1.000
_cell.length_b   1.000
_cell.length_c   1.000
_cell.angle_alpha   90.00
_cell.angle_beta   90.00
_cell.angle_gamma   90.00
#
_symmetry.space_group_name_H-M   'P 1'
#
loop_
_entity.id
_entity.type
_entity.pdbx_description
1 polymer ?
#
loop_
_entity_poly.entity_id
_entity_poly.type
_entity_poly.pdbx_seq_one_letter_code
_entity_poly.pdbx_strand_id
1 'polypeptide(L)'
;MSFRLAGPVLGALLVACGDAKVKKEDVEKISMGELAKQTGKPSPAITCPRALEAKVGATMTCAVPFEGKTHDVNVVVTTVDGGSVHFDIEIADEPR
;
A
#
# COMPACT_ATOMS: atom_id res chain seq x y z
N MET A 1 -41.00 21.63 18.61
CA MET A 1 -40.00 21.70 19.70
C MET A 1 -38.89 22.64 19.27
N SER A 2 -38.87 23.85 19.82
CA SER A 2 -37.92 24.91 19.48
C SER A 2 -36.62 24.69 20.25
N PHE A 3 -35.50 24.38 19.58
CA PHE A 3 -34.19 24.37 20.24
C PHE A 3 -33.43 25.66 19.91
N ARG A 4 -33.28 26.49 20.94
CA ARG A 4 -32.63 27.81 20.96
C ARG A 4 -31.11 27.65 21.01
N LEU A 5 -30.39 28.60 20.41
CA LEU A 5 -28.92 28.75 20.43
C LEU A 5 -28.36 28.87 21.86
N ALA A 6 -27.17 28.30 22.12
CA ALA A 6 -26.02 28.91 22.84
C ALA A 6 -25.09 27.84 23.45
N GLY A 7 -23.85 27.73 22.94
CA GLY A 7 -22.75 26.95 23.54
C GLY A 7 -21.45 27.10 22.73
N PRO A 8 -20.27 27.29 23.36
CA PRO A 8 -19.14 28.01 22.77
C PRO A 8 -18.18 27.16 21.92
N VAL A 9 -17.41 27.90 21.13
CA VAL A 9 -16.23 27.58 20.29
C VAL A 9 -15.29 26.51 20.87
N LEU A 10 -15.00 25.46 20.08
CA LEU A 10 -13.74 24.68 19.96
C LEU A 10 -14.06 23.50 19.01
N GLY A 11 -13.80 23.55 17.71
CA GLY A 11 -12.49 23.80 17.12
C GLY A 11 -11.92 22.46 16.66
N ALA A 12 -12.20 22.10 15.40
CA ALA A 12 -11.65 20.99 14.62
C ALA A 12 -11.90 19.56 15.13
N LEU A 13 -12.82 18.88 14.42
CA LEU A 13 -12.69 17.44 14.20
C LEU A 13 -11.23 17.13 13.84
N LEU A 14 -10.63 16.15 14.51
CA LEU A 14 -9.32 15.61 14.16
C LEU A 14 -9.36 15.08 12.73
N VAL A 15 -9.16 15.95 11.75
CA VAL A 15 -8.78 15.55 10.41
C VAL A 15 -7.28 15.73 10.36
N ALA A 16 -6.57 14.85 11.06
CA ALA A 16 -5.26 14.45 10.60
C ALA A 16 -5.49 13.71 9.27
N CYS A 17 -5.76 14.46 8.21
CA CYS A 17 -5.46 14.02 6.85
C CYS A 17 -3.94 14.01 6.76
N GLY A 18 -3.31 13.10 7.50
CA GLY A 18 -1.94 12.72 7.23
C GLY A 18 -2.00 11.99 5.90
N ASP A 19 -1.34 12.53 4.89
CA ASP A 19 -0.95 11.80 3.69
C ASP A 19 -0.08 10.61 4.15
N ALA A 20 -0.70 9.55 4.64
CA ALA A 20 -0.03 8.35 5.03
C ALA A 20 0.56 7.76 3.75
N LYS A 21 1.88 7.77 3.64
CA LYS A 21 2.62 7.21 2.51
C LYS A 21 3.51 6.10 3.04
N VAL A 22 3.45 4.95 2.38
CA VAL A 22 4.35 3.83 2.61
C VAL A 22 5.61 4.09 1.80
N LYS A 23 6.76 4.15 2.47
CA LYS A 23 8.03 4.37 1.79
C LYS A 23 8.29 3.25 0.80
N LYS A 24 9.00 3.57 -0.28
CA LYS A 24 9.36 2.60 -1.33
C LYS A 24 9.97 1.33 -0.71
N GLU A 25 10.92 1.49 0.22
CA GLU A 25 11.62 0.38 0.85
C GLU A 25 10.70 -0.50 1.69
N ASP A 26 9.65 0.08 2.28
CA ASP A 26 8.67 -0.66 3.08
C ASP A 26 7.70 -1.44 2.16
N VAL A 27 7.27 -0.82 1.06
CA VAL A 27 6.47 -1.50 0.02
C VAL A 27 7.25 -2.71 -0.52
N GLU A 28 8.50 -2.52 -0.90
CA GLU A 28 9.35 -3.60 -1.42
C GLU A 28 9.46 -4.77 -0.43
N LYS A 29 9.73 -4.49 0.85
CA LYS A 29 9.84 -5.52 1.88
C LYS A 29 8.53 -6.27 2.13
N ILE A 30 7.42 -5.54 2.24
CA ILE A 30 6.12 -6.15 2.49
C ILE A 30 5.72 -7.00 1.29
N SER A 31 5.90 -6.47 0.07
CA SER A 31 5.58 -7.19 -1.16
C SER A 31 6.43 -8.45 -1.34
N MET A 32 7.72 -8.40 -1.00
CA MET A 32 8.58 -9.59 -0.97
C MET A 32 8.07 -10.64 0.01
N GLY A 33 7.60 -10.21 1.19
CA GLY A 33 7.05 -11.10 2.21
C GLY A 33 5.75 -11.77 1.76
N GLU A 34 4.85 -11.02 1.13
CA GLU A 34 3.60 -11.54 0.57
C GLU A 34 3.86 -12.50 -0.59
N LEU A 35 4.74 -12.12 -1.53
CA LEU A 35 5.07 -12.98 -2.65
C LEU A 35 5.78 -14.27 -2.20
N ALA A 36 6.62 -14.19 -1.17
CA ALA A 36 7.25 -15.37 -0.59
C ALA A 36 6.22 -16.32 0.07
N LYS A 37 5.18 -15.76 0.71
CA LYS A 37 4.07 -16.54 1.27
C LYS A 37 3.22 -17.19 0.18
N GLN A 38 2.94 -16.46 -0.90
CA GLN A 38 2.14 -16.95 -2.02
C GLN A 38 2.85 -18.08 -2.78
N THR A 39 4.16 -17.93 -3.03
CA THR A 39 4.96 -18.88 -3.83
C THR A 39 5.59 -20.00 -3.00
N GLY A 40 5.64 -19.85 -1.68
CA GLY A 40 6.35 -20.76 -0.78
C GLY A 40 7.87 -20.76 -0.96
N LYS A 41 8.43 -19.75 -1.64
CA LYS A 41 9.85 -19.60 -1.96
C LYS A 41 10.34 -18.22 -1.50
N PRO A 42 11.64 -18.04 -1.22
CA PRO A 42 12.17 -16.69 -0.97
C PRO A 42 11.92 -15.81 -2.21
N SER A 43 11.22 -14.69 -2.00
CA SER A 43 11.01 -13.71 -3.07
C SER A 43 12.32 -13.00 -3.40
N PRO A 44 12.64 -12.81 -4.68
CA PRO A 44 13.72 -11.93 -5.10
C PRO A 44 13.39 -10.46 -4.78
N ALA A 45 14.39 -9.59 -4.87
CA ALA A 45 14.25 -8.17 -4.54
C ALA A 45 13.28 -7.47 -5.51
N ILE A 46 12.12 -7.05 -4.99
CA ILE A 46 11.15 -6.25 -5.73
C ILE A 46 11.68 -4.81 -5.79
N THR A 47 11.58 -4.18 -6.95
CA THR A 47 11.96 -2.77 -7.16
C THR A 47 10.73 -1.95 -7.52
N CYS A 48 10.35 -1.02 -6.65
CA CYS A 48 9.20 -0.15 -6.89
C CYS A 48 9.66 1.25 -7.36
N PRO A 49 8.93 1.92 -8.27
CA PRO A 49 9.38 3.20 -8.82
C PRO A 49 9.20 4.37 -7.86
N ARG A 50 8.28 4.25 -6.90
CA ARG A 50 7.88 5.32 -5.97
C ARG A 50 7.34 4.76 -4.66
N ALA A 51 7.16 5.65 -3.69
CA ALA A 51 6.36 5.36 -2.49
C ALA A 51 4.88 5.11 -2.86
N LEU A 52 4.19 4.25 -2.10
CA LEU A 52 2.75 4.01 -2.24
C LEU A 52 1.98 4.95 -1.32
N GLU A 53 0.81 5.38 -1.74
CA GLU A 53 -0.14 5.97 -0.81
C GLU A 53 -0.72 4.86 0.09
N ALA A 54 -0.69 5.05 1.40
CA ALA A 54 -1.32 4.15 2.36
C ALA A 54 -2.84 4.40 2.37
N LYS A 55 -3.48 4.12 1.23
CA LYS A 55 -4.89 4.37 0.98
C LYS A 55 -5.45 3.19 0.22
N VAL A 56 -6.55 2.63 0.71
CA VAL A 56 -7.27 1.55 0.02
C VAL A 56 -7.59 1.97 -1.42
N GLY A 57 -7.26 1.09 -2.37
CA GLY A 57 -7.39 1.33 -3.81
C GLY A 57 -6.20 2.04 -4.46
N ALA A 58 -5.18 2.45 -3.71
CA ALA A 58 -3.94 2.94 -4.31
C ALA A 58 -3.21 1.81 -5.02
N THR A 59 -2.66 2.10 -6.21
CA THR A 59 -1.98 1.10 -7.04
C THR A 59 -0.60 1.57 -7.49
N MET A 60 0.29 0.62 -7.70
CA MET A 60 1.55 0.84 -8.40
C MET A 60 2.03 -0.39 -9.15
N THR A 61 2.90 -0.16 -10.13
CA THR A 61 3.61 -1.23 -10.83
C THR A 61 5.05 -1.27 -10.35
N CYS A 62 5.46 -2.37 -9.72
CA CYS A 62 6.84 -2.68 -9.36
C CYS A 62 7.43 -3.68 -10.35
N ALA A 63 8.74 -3.87 -10.32
CA ALA A 63 9.45 -4.87 -11.11
C ALA A 63 10.05 -5.94 -10.18
N VAL A 64 9.90 -7.21 -10.54
CA VAL A 64 10.47 -8.35 -9.80
C VAL A 64 11.32 -9.22 -10.72
N PRO A 65 12.59 -9.52 -10.39
CA PRO A 65 13.40 -10.44 -11.17
C PRO A 65 13.09 -11.88 -10.76
N PHE A 66 12.36 -12.62 -11.59
CA PHE A 66 11.96 -14.01 -11.35
C PHE A 66 12.48 -14.93 -12.47
N GLU A 67 13.11 -16.05 -12.12
CA GLU A 67 13.64 -17.05 -13.07
C GLU A 67 14.51 -16.47 -14.22
N GLY A 68 15.32 -15.45 -13.92
CA GLY A 68 16.22 -14.83 -14.90
C GLY A 68 15.53 -13.83 -15.85
N LYS A 69 14.25 -13.54 -15.63
CA LYS A 69 13.49 -12.53 -16.34
C LYS A 69 12.92 -11.50 -15.37
N THR A 70 12.59 -10.30 -15.86
CA THR A 70 11.91 -9.31 -15.03
C THR A 70 10.42 -9.42 -15.32
N HIS A 71 9.59 -9.47 -14.28
CA HIS A 71 8.15 -9.41 -14.40
C HIS A 71 7.65 -8.10 -13.80
N ASP A 72 6.65 -7.51 -14.42
CA ASP A 72 5.93 -6.39 -13.81
C ASP A 72 4.94 -6.95 -12.78
N VAL A 73 4.82 -6.23 -11.66
CA VAL A 73 4.02 -6.61 -10.50
C VAL A 73 3.09 -5.46 -10.18
N ASN A 74 1.79 -5.70 -10.28
CA ASN A 74 0.78 -4.77 -9.84
C ASN A 74 0.54 -4.95 -8.34
N VAL A 75 0.77 -3.88 -7.59
CA VAL A 75 0.57 -3.83 -6.13
C VAL A 75 -0.64 -2.95 -5.85
N VAL A 76 -1.65 -3.49 -5.18
CA VAL A 76 -2.90 -2.81 -4.84
C VAL A 76 -3.07 -2.76 -3.33
N VAL A 77 -3.34 -1.59 -2.76
CA VAL A 77 -3.68 -1.50 -1.34
C VAL A 77 -5.11 -1.98 -1.12
N THR A 78 -5.29 -3.07 -0.40
CA THR A 78 -6.62 -3.60 -0.10
C THR A 78 -7.14 -3.15 1.26
N THR A 79 -6.26 -3.01 2.24
CA THR A 79 -6.65 -2.65 3.62
C THR A 79 -5.63 -1.71 4.25
N VAL A 80 -6.12 -0.74 5.02
CA VAL A 80 -5.32 0.12 5.90
C VAL A 80 -5.96 0.08 7.28
N ASP A 81 -5.28 -0.54 8.24
CA ASP A 81 -5.78 -0.72 9.61
C ASP A 81 -4.73 -0.29 10.64
N GLY A 82 -5.03 0.75 11.41
CA GLY A 82 -4.21 1.14 12.58
C GLY A 82 -2.73 1.42 12.32
N GLY A 83 -2.30 1.67 11.09
CA GLY A 83 -0.89 1.83 10.68
C GLY A 83 -0.30 0.61 9.96
N SER A 84 -1.02 -0.49 9.89
CA SER A 84 -0.71 -1.65 9.03
C SER A 84 -1.39 -1.47 7.67
N VAL A 85 -0.64 -1.73 6.60
CA VAL A 85 -1.14 -1.68 5.22
C VAL A 85 -0.99 -3.07 4.62
N HIS A 86 -2.10 -3.59 4.09
CA HIS A 86 -2.12 -4.86 3.37
C HIS A 86 -2.18 -4.60 1.88
N PHE A 87 -1.42 -5.39 1.13
CA PHE A 87 -1.39 -5.30 -0.31
C PHE A 87 -1.89 -6.59 -0.93
N ASP A 88 -2.40 -6.46 -2.14
CA ASP A 88 -2.58 -7.57 -3.05
C ASP A 88 -1.58 -7.42 -4.18
N ILE A 89 -1.03 -8.54 -4.63
CA ILE A 89 0.11 -8.59 -5.54
C ILE A 89 -0.26 -9.50 -6.69
N GLU A 90 -0.28 -8.92 -7.88
CA GLU A 90 -0.52 -9.62 -9.13
C GLU A 90 0.74 -9.53 -9.99
N ILE A 91 1.34 -10.68 -10.31
CA ILE A 91 2.48 -10.74 -11.22
C ILE A 91 1.95 -10.89 -12.65
N ALA A 92 2.48 -10.11 -13.59
CA ALA A 92 2.20 -10.30 -14.99
C ALA A 92 2.74 -11.66 -15.48
N ASP A 93 1.89 -12.42 -16.18
CA ASP A 93 2.25 -13.70 -16.78
C ASP A 93 3.43 -13.56 -17.75
N GLU A 94 3.45 -12.45 -18.49
CA GLU A 94 4.47 -12.18 -19.48
C GLU A 94 5.62 -11.34 -18.89
N PRO A 95 6.87 -11.81 -18.98
CA PRO A 95 8.05 -11.05 -18.57
C PRO A 95 8.31 -9.88 -19.51
N ARG A 96 8.87 -8.80 -18.98
CA ARG A 96 9.26 -7.59 -19.71
C ARG A 96 10.70 -7.60 -20.23
#